data_AF-A0A9E2KH86-F1
#
_entry.id   AF-A0A9E2KH86-F1
#
_cell.length_a   1.000
_cell.length_b   1.000
_cell.length_c   1.000
_cell.angle_alpha   90.00
_cell.angle_beta   90.00
_cell.angle_gamma   90.00
#
_symmetry.space_group_name_H-M   'P 1'
#
loop_
_entity.id
_entity.type
_entity.pdbx_description
1 polymer ?
#
loop_
_entity_poly.entity_id
_entity_poly.type
_entity_poly.pdbx_seq_one_letter_code
_entity_poly.pdbx_strand_id
1 'polypeptide(L)'
;MAGKDSIIADYPCQQAETFYRGRHWTVWFTPDIPVSDGPWKLHGLPGLILQAEDSEHWFSFACIEIENAPYNELAVPDKKYVDCTRKEYEDLVKLFWEAPDAFTQKVAGFKGQGFGADGRPLTNPERKALLLEK
;
A
#
# COMPACT_ATOMS: atom_id res chain seq x y z
N MET A 1 13.36 -9.60 -16.13
CA MET A 1 13.08 -8.15 -16.29
C MET A 1 12.36 -7.98 -17.61
N ALA A 2 11.18 -7.36 -17.58
CA ALA A 2 10.39 -7.05 -18.76
C ALA A 2 11.15 -6.03 -19.63
N GLY A 3 11.19 -6.24 -20.95
CA GLY A 3 11.72 -5.24 -21.89
C GLY A 3 10.82 -4.01 -22.01
N LYS A 4 11.27 -3.01 -22.78
CA LYS A 4 10.56 -1.73 -22.98
C LYS A 4 9.17 -1.89 -23.59
N ASP A 5 9.03 -2.89 -24.46
CA ASP A 5 7.76 -3.42 -24.97
C ASP A 5 7.63 -4.84 -24.41
N SER A 6 6.74 -5.03 -23.44
CA SER A 6 6.51 -6.33 -22.82
C SER A 6 5.04 -6.67 -22.80
N ILE A 7 4.74 -7.96 -22.91
CA ILE A 7 3.40 -8.49 -22.70
C ILE A 7 3.30 -8.91 -21.24
N ILE A 8 2.34 -8.35 -20.51
CA ILE A 8 2.10 -8.63 -19.09
C ILE A 8 0.62 -8.99 -18.95
N ALA A 9 0.34 -10.15 -18.35
CA ALA A 9 -1.02 -10.69 -18.24
C ALA A 9 -1.78 -10.66 -19.58
N ASP A 10 -1.09 -11.00 -20.68
CA ASP A 10 -1.58 -10.96 -22.07
C ASP A 10 -1.88 -9.56 -22.66
N TYR A 11 -1.51 -8.49 -21.96
CA TYR A 11 -1.65 -7.13 -22.47
C TYR A 11 -0.32 -6.55 -22.97
N PRO A 12 -0.29 -5.89 -24.14
CA PRO A 12 0.86 -5.10 -24.55
C PRO A 12 1.02 -3.90 -23.61
N CYS A 13 2.20 -3.77 -23.02
CA CYS A 13 2.52 -2.70 -22.10
C CYS A 13 3.66 -1.82 -22.60
N GLN A 14 3.57 -0.54 -22.25
CA GLN A 14 4.60 0.46 -22.45
C GLN A 14 5.29 0.76 -21.12
N GLN A 15 6.59 0.96 -21.16
CA GLN A 15 7.36 1.36 -19.99
C GLN A 15 7.27 2.88 -19.74
N ALA A 16 7.13 3.25 -18.48
CA ALA A 16 7.30 4.62 -17.98
C ALA A 16 8.19 4.62 -16.73
N GLU A 17 8.80 5.77 -16.45
CA GLU A 17 9.65 5.96 -15.28
C GLU A 17 9.23 7.21 -14.53
N THR A 18 9.35 7.18 -13.21
CA THR A 18 9.08 8.35 -12.38
C THR A 18 9.90 8.33 -11.10
N PHE A 19 10.12 9.51 -10.53
CA PHE A 19 10.62 9.63 -9.16
C PHE A 19 9.46 10.02 -8.26
N TYR A 20 9.04 9.12 -7.38
CA TYR A 20 7.88 9.31 -6.53
C TYR A 20 8.13 8.79 -5.12
N ARG A 21 7.89 9.67 -4.12
CA ARG A 21 8.07 9.40 -2.68
C ARG A 21 9.45 8.82 -2.34
N GLY A 22 10.50 9.46 -2.84
CA GLY A 22 11.88 9.07 -2.56
C GLY A 22 12.38 7.85 -3.34
N ARG A 23 11.60 7.30 -4.29
CA ARG A 23 11.95 6.10 -5.05
C ARG A 23 11.90 6.36 -6.55
N HIS A 24 12.88 5.82 -7.26
CA HIS A 24 12.83 5.70 -8.72
C HIS A 24 12.05 4.45 -9.08
N TRP A 25 10.95 4.64 -9.80
CA TRP A 25 10.06 3.57 -10.25
C TRP A 25 10.20 3.37 -11.74
N THR A 26 10.29 2.11 -12.14
CA THR A 26 10.01 1.67 -13.50
C THR A 26 8.67 0.94 -13.49
N VAL A 27 7.75 1.37 -14.34
CA VAL A 27 6.40 0.81 -14.43
C VAL A 27 6.07 0.42 -15.86
N TRP A 28 5.18 -0.54 -16.02
CA TRP A 28 4.63 -0.96 -17.30
C TRP A 28 3.11 -0.82 -17.24
N PHE A 29 2.55 -0.07 -18.19
CA PHE A 29 1.11 0.20 -18.26
C PHE A 29 0.55 -0.19 -19.62
N THR A 30 -0.72 -0.56 -19.66
CA THR A 30 -1.42 -0.88 -20.92
C THR A 30 -2.55 0.14 -21.19
N PRO A 31 -2.58 0.78 -22.37
CA PRO A 31 -3.69 1.65 -22.77
C PRO A 31 -4.96 0.86 -23.13
N ASP A 32 -4.85 -0.46 -23.34
CA ASP A 32 -5.98 -1.34 -23.67
C ASP A 32 -7.01 -1.40 -22.52
N ILE A 33 -6.54 -1.15 -21.30
CA ILE A 33 -7.39 -0.91 -20.13
C ILE A 33 -7.24 0.57 -19.76
N PRO A 34 -8.12 1.47 -20.25
CA PRO A 34 -7.97 2.92 -20.13
C PRO A 34 -8.39 3.44 -18.74
N VAL A 35 -7.88 2.79 -17.69
CA VAL A 35 -8.09 3.14 -16.29
C VAL A 35 -6.77 3.67 -15.74
N SER A 36 -6.76 4.93 -15.30
CA SER A 36 -5.56 5.56 -14.76
C SER A 36 -5.35 5.16 -13.29
N ASP A 37 -4.94 3.91 -13.09
CA ASP A 37 -4.73 3.33 -11.76
C ASP A 37 -3.58 2.32 -11.77
N GLY A 38 -3.24 1.75 -10.62
CA GLY A 38 -2.12 0.83 -10.49
C GLY A 38 -1.89 0.31 -9.07
N PRO A 39 -0.89 -0.57 -8.91
CA PRO A 39 -0.52 -1.07 -7.59
C PRO A 39 0.01 0.07 -6.71
N TRP A 40 -0.22 -0.08 -5.40
CA TRP A 40 0.24 0.83 -4.37
C TRP A 40 -0.36 2.24 -4.51
N LYS A 41 0.47 3.25 -4.79
CA LYS A 41 0.09 4.67 -4.92
C LYS A 41 0.33 5.18 -6.34
N LEU A 42 0.70 4.29 -7.27
CA LEU A 42 1.08 4.64 -8.64
C LEU A 42 -0.17 4.72 -9.50
N HIS A 43 -0.35 5.86 -10.16
CA HIS A 43 -1.49 6.16 -11.04
C HIS A 43 -1.12 7.37 -11.91
N GLY A 44 -2.02 7.79 -12.82
CA GLY A 44 -1.84 8.99 -13.63
C GLY A 44 -1.33 8.75 -15.06
N LEU A 45 -1.09 7.49 -15.45
CA LEU A 45 -0.79 7.11 -16.82
C LEU A 45 -2.10 6.87 -17.62
N PRO A 46 -2.09 6.99 -18.96
CA PRO A 46 -3.26 6.77 -19.79
C PRO A 46 -3.51 5.26 -20.02
N GLY A 47 -3.62 4.51 -18.94
CA GLY A 47 -3.78 3.06 -18.93
C GLY A 47 -3.45 2.45 -17.57
N LEU A 48 -3.87 1.21 -17.36
CA LEU A 48 -3.67 0.50 -16.09
C LEU A 48 -2.22 0.05 -15.95
N ILE A 49 -1.60 0.34 -14.81
CA ILE A 49 -0.26 -0.15 -14.49
C ILE A 49 -0.34 -1.63 -14.10
N LEU A 50 0.27 -2.50 -14.89
CA LEU A 50 0.27 -3.95 -14.65
C LEU A 50 1.54 -4.44 -13.97
N GLN A 51 2.63 -3.68 -14.03
CA GLN A 51 3.86 -4.01 -13.33
C GLN A 51 4.55 -2.74 -12.84
N ALA A 52 5.16 -2.81 -11.67
CA ALA A 52 5.91 -1.71 -11.08
C ALA A 52 7.06 -2.25 -10.23
N GLU A 53 8.23 -1.65 -10.36
CA GLU A 53 9.41 -2.04 -9.61
C GLU A 53 10.22 -0.80 -9.23
N ASP A 54 10.70 -0.75 -7.99
CA ASP A 54 11.63 0.31 -7.57
C ASP A 54 13.08 -0.07 -7.91
N SER A 55 13.93 0.94 -8.09
CA SER A 55 15.34 0.76 -8.48
C SER A 55 16.17 -0.06 -7.50
N GLU A 56 15.74 -0.16 -6.24
CA GLU A 56 16.38 -0.94 -5.19
C GLU A 56 15.83 -2.37 -5.09
N HIS A 57 14.80 -2.71 -5.88
CA HIS A 57 14.10 -3.99 -5.87
C HIS A 57 13.52 -4.37 -4.49
N TRP A 58 13.21 -3.38 -3.65
CA TRP A 58 12.54 -3.59 -2.37
C TRP A 58 11.03 -3.78 -2.57
N PHE A 59 10.49 -3.19 -3.63
CA PHE A 59 9.09 -3.29 -4.00
C PHE A 59 8.98 -3.68 -5.47
N SER A 60 8.32 -4.82 -5.70
CA SER A 60 8.03 -5.33 -7.04
C SER A 60 6.60 -5.84 -7.07
N PHE A 61 5.83 -5.34 -8.03
CA PHE A 61 4.43 -5.68 -8.26
C PHE A 61 4.31 -6.20 -9.69
N ALA A 62 3.69 -7.35 -9.87
CA ALA A 62 3.39 -7.91 -11.18
C ALA A 62 1.96 -8.42 -11.20
N CYS A 63 1.19 -7.98 -12.19
CA CYS A 63 -0.11 -8.53 -12.51
C CYS A 63 0.09 -9.94 -13.04
N ILE A 64 -0.63 -10.89 -12.42
CA ILE A 64 -0.58 -12.30 -12.80
C ILE A 64 -1.70 -12.59 -13.82
N GLU A 65 -2.90 -12.08 -13.55
CA GLU A 65 -4.11 -12.35 -14.33
C GLU A 65 -5.10 -11.19 -14.18
N ILE A 66 -5.91 -10.97 -15.22
CA ILE A 66 -7.05 -10.06 -15.21
C ILE A 66 -8.28 -10.86 -15.64
N GLU A 67 -9.27 -10.92 -14.77
CA GLU A 67 -10.54 -11.59 -15.03
C GLU A 67 -11.71 -10.62 -14.92
N ASN A 68 -12.75 -10.84 -15.73
CA ASN A 68 -14.02 -10.16 -15.55
C ASN A 68 -14.82 -10.90 -14.48
N ALA A 69 -14.77 -10.39 -13.25
CA ALA A 69 -15.60 -10.89 -12.16
C ALA A 69 -17.03 -10.32 -12.26
N PRO A 70 -18.07 -11.08 -11.85
CA PRO A 70 -19.40 -10.51 -11.66
C PRO A 70 -19.31 -9.37 -10.65
N TYR A 71 -20.00 -8.27 -10.92
CA TYR A 71 -20.06 -7.15 -9.99
C TYR A 71 -20.72 -7.62 -8.69
N ASN A 72 -19.91 -7.72 -7.65
CA ASN A 72 -20.38 -7.82 -6.28
C ASN A 72 -20.17 -6.44 -5.66
N GLU A 73 -21.18 -5.89 -5.00
CA GLU A 73 -20.96 -4.73 -4.15
C GLU A 73 -19.87 -5.10 -3.14
N LEU A 74 -18.75 -4.36 -3.18
CA LEU A 74 -17.78 -4.43 -2.11
C LEU A 74 -18.50 -3.96 -0.85
N ALA A 75 -18.84 -4.90 0.03
CA ALA A 75 -19.45 -4.59 1.31
C ALA A 75 -18.46 -3.73 2.10
N VAL A 76 -18.62 -2.42 2.02
CA VAL A 76 -17.93 -1.51 2.92
C VAL A 76 -18.53 -1.76 4.30
N PRO A 77 -17.75 -2.21 5.29
CA PRO A 77 -18.29 -2.47 6.60
C PRO A 77 -19.00 -1.21 7.11
N ASP A 78 -20.28 -1.32 7.47
CA ASP A 78 -21.03 -0.26 8.15
C ASP A 78 -20.53 -0.14 9.59
N LYS A 79 -19.30 0.35 9.72
CA LYS A 79 -18.64 0.63 10.98
C LYS A 79 -18.87 2.09 11.31
N LYS A 80 -19.15 2.38 12.58
CA LYS A 80 -19.12 3.74 13.10
C LYS A 80 -17.72 4.29 12.90
N TYR A 81 -17.56 5.21 11.96
CA TYR A 81 -16.34 5.97 11.77
C TYR A 81 -16.20 6.96 12.94
N VAL A 82 -14.96 7.20 13.35
CA VAL A 82 -14.64 8.27 14.29
C VAL A 82 -14.26 9.48 13.44
N ASP A 83 -15.07 10.53 13.50
CA ASP A 83 -14.71 11.81 12.87
C ASP A 83 -13.40 12.29 13.47
N CYS A 84 -12.43 12.58 12.62
CA CYS A 84 -11.15 13.13 13.02
C CYS A 84 -10.59 14.04 11.92
N THR A 85 -9.80 15.00 12.34
CA THR A 85 -8.98 15.81 11.45
C THR A 85 -7.82 14.98 10.90
N ARG A 86 -7.26 15.42 9.76
CA ARG A 86 -6.05 14.81 9.20
C ARG A 86 -4.90 14.72 10.21
N LYS A 87 -4.72 15.76 11.02
CA LYS A 87 -3.66 15.81 12.05
C LYS A 87 -3.89 14.75 13.14
N GLU A 88 -5.13 14.62 13.61
CA GLU A 88 -5.48 13.59 14.60
C GLU A 88 -5.28 12.18 14.05
N TYR A 89 -5.63 11.94 12.79
CA TYR A 89 -5.34 10.68 12.11
C TYR A 89 -3.83 10.40 12.03
N GLU A 90 -3.03 11.38 11.59
CA GLU A 90 -1.57 11.26 11.52
C GLU A 90 -0.96 10.95 12.90
N ASP A 91 -1.45 11.58 13.96
CA ASP A 91 -0.99 11.34 15.33
C ASP A 91 -1.45 9.97 15.88
N LEU A 92 -2.65 9.50 15.50
CA LEU A 92 -3.11 8.14 15.80
C LEU A 92 -2.26 7.07 15.10
N VAL A 93 -1.90 7.29 13.84
CA VAL A 93 -1.03 6.38 13.08
C VAL A 93 0.35 6.33 13.73
N LYS A 94 0.95 7.48 14.11
CA LYS A 94 2.22 7.50 14.86
C LYS A 94 2.12 6.72 16.16
N LEU A 95 1.08 6.96 16.94
CA LEU A 95 0.84 6.26 18.20
C LEU A 95 0.72 4.74 18.00
N PHE A 96 0.02 4.29 16.96
CA PHE A 96 -0.09 2.87 16.61
C PHE A 96 1.28 2.23 16.38
N TRP A 97 2.20 2.94 15.71
CA TRP A 97 3.54 2.43 15.43
C TRP A 97 4.47 2.47 16.65
N GLU A 98 4.45 3.57 17.39
CA GLU A 98 5.36 3.78 18.54
C GLU A 98 4.93 2.96 19.76
N ALA A 99 3.63 2.93 20.06
CA ALA A 99 3.08 2.28 21.24
C ALA A 99 1.69 1.66 20.93
N PRO A 100 1.65 0.46 20.31
CA PRO A 100 0.40 -0.24 19.98
C PRO A 100 -0.56 -0.43 21.16
N ASP A 101 -0.02 -0.67 22.35
CA ASP A 101 -0.79 -0.81 23.59
C ASP A 101 -1.49 0.51 23.97
N ALA A 102 -0.78 1.64 23.84
CA ALA A 102 -1.32 2.97 24.09
C ALA A 102 -2.37 3.37 23.03
N PHE A 103 -2.15 3.00 21.77
CA PHE A 103 -3.16 3.13 20.71
C PHE A 103 -4.42 2.34 21.05
N THR A 104 -4.27 1.07 21.44
CA THR A 104 -5.39 0.18 21.78
C THR A 104 -6.16 0.72 22.98
N GLN A 105 -5.47 1.21 24.01
CA GLN A 105 -6.11 1.88 25.13
C GLN A 105 -6.89 3.12 24.68
N LYS A 106 -6.33 3.94 23.77
CA LYS A 106 -6.95 5.17 23.29
C LYS A 106 -8.17 4.91 22.39
N VAL A 107 -8.11 3.89 21.52
CA VAL A 107 -9.13 3.63 20.50
C VAL A 107 -10.17 2.61 20.95
N ALA A 108 -9.75 1.54 21.63
CA ALA A 108 -10.61 0.45 22.06
C ALA A 108 -10.95 0.50 23.57
N GLY A 109 -10.31 1.36 24.36
CA GLY A 109 -10.60 1.53 25.79
C GLY A 109 -10.11 0.38 26.69
N PHE A 110 -9.50 -0.67 26.12
CA PHE A 110 -8.93 -1.79 26.86
C PHE A 110 -7.42 -1.60 27.08
N LYS A 111 -6.96 -1.86 28.29
CA LYS A 111 -5.54 -1.93 28.63
C LYS A 111 -5.08 -3.38 28.52
N GLY A 112 -4.36 -3.68 27.45
CA GLY A 112 -3.64 -4.94 27.27
C GLY A 112 -2.17 -4.68 27.07
N GLN A 113 -1.33 -5.59 27.55
CA GLN A 113 0.10 -5.64 27.22
C GLN A 113 0.35 -6.94 26.46
N GLY A 114 0.96 -6.85 25.29
CA GLY A 114 1.38 -8.03 24.54
C GLY A 114 2.57 -8.71 25.21
N PHE A 115 2.55 -10.04 25.29
CA PHE A 115 3.67 -10.85 25.77
C PHE A 115 4.20 -11.73 24.63
N GLY A 116 5.52 -11.87 24.55
CA GLY A 116 6.17 -12.80 23.63
C GLY A 116 5.97 -14.26 24.08
N ALA A 117 6.35 -15.20 23.21
CA ALA A 117 6.33 -16.63 23.53
C ALA A 117 7.24 -16.99 24.72
N ASP A 118 8.20 -16.12 25.05
CA ASP A 118 9.10 -16.21 26.21
C ASP A 118 8.50 -15.64 27.51
N GLY A 119 7.24 -15.17 27.48
CA GLY A 119 6.55 -14.57 28.61
C GLY A 119 7.03 -13.16 28.98
N ARG A 120 7.92 -12.55 28.19
CA ARG A 120 8.36 -11.18 28.41
C ARG A 120 7.42 -10.20 27.71
N PRO A 121 7.24 -8.97 28.24
CA PRO A 121 6.52 -7.93 27.52
C PRO A 121 7.12 -7.69 26.14
N LEU A 122 6.26 -7.55 25.12
CA LEU A 122 6.70 -7.17 23.78
C LEU A 122 7.28 -5.75 23.82
N THR A 123 8.54 -5.62 23.41
CA THR A 123 9.15 -4.32 23.14
C THR A 123 9.07 -4.06 21.64
N ASN A 124 8.43 -2.96 21.23
CA ASN A 124 8.41 -2.60 19.82
C ASN A 124 9.68 -1.78 19.53
N PRO A 125 10.60 -2.26 18.66
CA PRO A 125 11.74 -1.46 18.26
C PRO A 125 11.27 -0.20 17.53
N GLU A 126 12.08 0.85 17.53
CA GLU A 126 11.79 2.06 16.76
C GLU A 126 11.67 1.70 15.27
N ARG A 127 10.50 1.92 14.68
CA ARG A 127 10.24 1.65 13.26
C ARG A 127 10.09 2.96 12.52
N LYS A 128 10.97 3.21 11.55
CA LYS A 128 10.74 4.25 10.55
C LYS A 128 9.78 3.70 9.52
N ALA A 129 8.60 4.33 9.36
CA ALA A 129 7.65 3.91 8.35
C ALA A 129 8.24 4.13 6.96
N LEU A 130 8.57 3.04 6.26
CA LEU A 130 9.01 3.03 4.86
C LEU A 130 8.05 3.78 3.92
N LEU A 131 6.78 3.93 4.32
CA LEU A 131 5.70 4.51 3.52
C LEU A 131 5.42 6.00 3.80
N LEU A 132 6.10 6.58 4.79
CA LEU A 132 6.03 8.01 5.16
C LEU A 132 7.28 8.79 4.73
N GLU A 133 8.08 8.21 3.83
CA GLU A 133 9.22 8.91 3.25
C GLU A 133 8.72 10.13 2.45
N LYS A 134 9.42 11.26 2.68
CA LYS A 134 9.06 12.61 2.25
C LYS A 134 9.00 12.73 0.74
#